data_AF-A0AAV7HI99-F1
#
_entry.id   AF-A0AAV7HI99-F1
#
_cell.length_a   1.000
_cell.length_b   1.000
_cell.length_c   1.000
_cell.angle_alpha   90.00
_cell.angle_beta   90.00
_cell.angle_gamma   90.00
#
_symmetry.space_group_name_H-M   'P 1'
#
loop_
_entity.id
_entity.type
_entity.pdbx_description
1 polymer ?
#
loop_
_entity_poly.entity_id
_entity_poly.type
_entity_poly.pdbx_seq_one_letter_code
_entity_poly.pdbx_strand_id
1 'polypeptide(L)'
;MAIAAHNEDGNIALIGHSYLVKVTLSNGLSFTAFTYAGELPSCAFGFNSNGIAFTLNAVPPLPDEILAGGIGRNFVSRDLLESTDLEDAFNRILSANVSVGHNYNLADVRSRRILNIETASRNRYAFQEAGPEQFFHANMYIHLQIQQEQNESSIRRQRRAAQLSVETKTEALSILGDCEDEEYPIYMQGPTLYTLCTVLIDLDEQTLSIFEGNPKRGETCYVLPIS
;
A
#
# COMPACT_ATOMS: atom_id res chain seq x y z
N MET A 1 -0.29 -19.66 4.15
CA MET A 1 0.33 -18.57 3.38
C MET A 1 -0.12 -17.26 4.00
N ALA A 2 0.80 -16.33 4.27
CA ALA A 2 0.47 -14.97 4.67
C ALA A 2 1.19 -13.98 3.76
N ILE A 3 0.44 -13.24 2.95
CA ILE A 3 0.96 -12.31 1.95
C ILE A 3 0.14 -11.03 1.92
N ALA A 4 0.78 -9.93 1.50
CA ALA A 4 0.11 -8.71 1.06
C ALA A 4 0.68 -8.33 -0.31
N ALA A 5 -0.17 -8.00 -1.27
CA ALA A 5 0.26 -7.62 -2.62
C ALA A 5 -0.42 -6.31 -3.04
N HIS A 6 0.28 -5.51 -3.85
CA HIS A 6 -0.14 -4.14 -4.17
C HIS A 6 0.30 -3.75 -5.58
N ASN A 7 -0.60 -3.06 -6.30
CA ASN A 7 -0.26 -2.30 -7.50
C ASN A 7 -0.13 -0.84 -7.11
N GLU A 8 1.02 -0.23 -7.44
CA GLU A 8 1.13 1.22 -7.36
C GLU A 8 0.71 1.83 -8.69
N ASP A 9 -0.46 2.48 -8.69
CA ASP A 9 -1.00 3.18 -9.85
C ASP A 9 -0.68 4.67 -9.76
N GLY A 10 -0.10 5.22 -10.83
CA GLY A 10 0.29 6.62 -10.89
C GLY A 10 -0.01 7.26 -12.23
N ASN A 11 0.07 8.59 -12.28
CA ASN A 11 -0.04 9.32 -13.53
C ASN A 11 1.07 8.88 -14.50
N ILE A 12 0.78 8.81 -15.80
CA ILE A 12 1.77 8.46 -16.84
C ILE A 12 3.08 9.26 -16.75
N ALA A 13 3.02 10.51 -16.28
CA ALA A 13 4.20 11.35 -16.06
C ALA A 13 5.16 10.84 -14.98
N LEU A 14 4.78 9.86 -14.17
CA LEU A 14 5.63 9.24 -13.15
C LEU A 14 6.44 8.05 -13.69
N ILE A 15 6.14 7.58 -14.91
CA ILE A 15 6.93 6.51 -15.55
C ILE A 15 8.38 6.98 -15.72
N GLY A 16 9.33 6.21 -15.21
CA GLY A 16 10.76 6.57 -15.21
C GLY A 16 11.16 7.62 -14.17
N HIS A 17 10.21 8.07 -13.33
CA HIS A 17 10.42 9.07 -12.27
C HIS A 17 10.14 8.51 -10.87
N SER A 18 10.27 7.19 -10.71
CA SER A 18 10.18 6.47 -9.43
C SER A 18 11.45 5.67 -9.17
N TYR A 19 11.83 5.53 -7.91
CA TYR A 19 12.99 4.75 -7.50
C TYR A 19 12.80 4.11 -6.13
N LEU A 20 13.61 3.09 -5.84
CA LEU A 20 13.76 2.56 -4.49
C LEU A 20 14.91 3.27 -3.80
N VAL A 21 14.68 3.72 -2.57
CA VAL A 21 15.75 4.20 -1.69
C VAL A 21 15.98 3.18 -0.60
N LYS A 22 17.24 2.80 -0.39
CA LYS A 22 17.68 2.12 0.82
C LYS A 22 18.47 3.09 1.68
N VAL A 23 18.07 3.24 2.94
CA VAL A 23 18.68 4.16 3.90
C VAL A 23 19.10 3.40 5.14
N THR A 24 20.28 3.71 5.68
CA THR A 24 20.71 3.30 7.02
C THR A 24 20.86 4.55 7.87
N LEU A 25 20.13 4.62 8.97
CA LEU A 25 20.14 5.73 9.92
C LEU A 25 21.32 5.60 10.89
N SER A 26 21.65 6.69 11.58
CA SER A 26 22.77 6.73 12.55
C SER A 26 22.57 5.80 13.75
N ASN A 27 21.32 5.42 14.07
CA ASN A 27 21.00 4.46 15.12
C ASN A 27 21.07 2.99 14.64
N GLY A 28 21.44 2.74 13.38
CA GLY A 28 21.55 1.40 12.79
C GLY A 28 20.26 0.85 12.17
N LEU A 29 19.11 1.49 12.39
CA LEU A 29 17.88 1.13 11.68
C LEU A 29 18.07 1.38 10.19
N SER A 30 17.64 0.44 9.35
CA SER A 30 17.62 0.64 7.90
C SER A 30 16.24 0.40 7.33
N PHE A 31 15.92 1.08 6.24
CA PHE A 31 14.67 0.89 5.53
C PHE A 31 14.88 0.92 4.02
N THR A 32 13.97 0.27 3.29
CA THR A 32 13.85 0.37 1.84
C THR A 32 12.43 0.83 1.49
N ALA A 33 12.31 1.82 0.61
CA ALA A 33 11.03 2.43 0.27
C ALA A 33 10.96 2.84 -1.19
N PHE A 34 9.79 2.64 -1.79
CA PHE A 34 9.45 3.24 -3.08
C PHE A 34 9.17 4.72 -2.93
N THR A 35 9.71 5.51 -3.84
CA THR A 35 9.69 6.97 -3.77
C THR A 35 9.51 7.57 -5.15
N TYR A 36 8.53 8.46 -5.30
CA TYR A 36 8.44 9.36 -6.45
C TYR A 36 9.52 10.43 -6.38
N ALA A 37 10.10 10.78 -7.53
CA ALA A 37 11.12 11.82 -7.59
C ALA A 37 10.60 13.15 -7.03
N GLY A 38 11.31 13.68 -6.03
CA GLY A 38 10.95 14.90 -5.33
C GLY A 38 10.07 14.70 -4.08
N GLU A 39 9.67 13.48 -3.76
CA GLU A 39 8.92 13.16 -2.54
C GLU A 39 9.80 12.58 -1.43
N LEU A 40 9.29 12.60 -0.19
CA LEU A 40 9.88 11.85 0.91
C LEU A 40 9.58 10.35 0.73
N PRO A 41 10.51 9.44 1.07
CA PRO A 41 10.21 8.02 1.17
C PRO A 41 9.23 7.78 2.32
N SER A 42 8.12 7.04 2.22
CA SER A 42 7.54 6.36 1.05
C SER A 42 6.24 7.02 0.59
N CYS A 43 5.88 6.82 -0.68
CA CYS A 43 4.59 7.23 -1.26
C CYS A 43 3.69 6.05 -1.67
N ALA A 44 4.14 4.80 -1.51
CA ALA A 44 3.43 3.60 -1.98
C ALA A 44 3.64 2.39 -1.07
N PHE A 45 4.90 1.99 -0.90
CA PHE A 45 5.27 0.85 -0.05
C PHE A 45 6.68 1.00 0.50
N GLY A 46 6.98 0.25 1.55
CA GLY A 46 8.32 0.16 2.11
C GLY A 46 8.40 -0.83 3.25
N PHE A 47 9.62 -1.06 3.72
CA PHE A 47 9.89 -1.92 4.87
C PHE A 47 11.16 -1.51 5.59
N ASN A 48 11.34 -1.97 6.82
CA ASN A 48 12.52 -1.70 7.64
C ASN A 48 13.16 -2.96 8.23
N SER A 49 14.36 -2.79 8.80
CA SER A 49 15.15 -3.86 9.40
C SER A 49 14.55 -4.46 10.68
N ASN A 50 13.43 -3.91 11.17
CA ASN A 50 12.69 -4.47 12.31
C ASN A 50 11.62 -5.46 11.89
N GLY A 51 11.45 -5.71 10.58
CA GLY A 51 10.43 -6.64 10.10
C GLY A 51 9.09 -5.98 9.78
N ILE A 52 9.01 -4.65 9.83
CA ILE A 52 7.79 -3.91 9.51
C ILE A 52 7.79 -3.55 8.04
N ALA A 53 6.74 -3.91 7.34
CA ALA A 53 6.49 -3.60 5.94
C ALA A 53 5.10 -3.01 5.78
N PHE A 54 4.89 -2.19 4.74
CA PHE A 54 3.56 -1.67 4.45
C PHE A 54 3.38 -1.35 2.97
N THR A 55 2.11 -1.33 2.56
CA THR A 55 1.64 -0.65 1.34
C THR A 55 0.56 0.35 1.70
N LEU A 56 0.28 1.31 0.82
CA LEU A 56 -0.71 2.35 1.08
C LEU A 56 -1.53 2.72 -0.16
N ASN A 57 -2.80 3.01 0.05
CA ASN A 57 -3.70 3.56 -0.96
C ASN A 57 -4.15 4.96 -0.57
N ALA A 58 -4.22 5.86 -1.55
CA ALA A 58 -4.96 7.11 -1.39
C ALA A 58 -6.45 6.80 -1.30
N VAL A 59 -7.11 7.35 -0.28
CA VAL A 59 -8.57 7.26 -0.07
C VAL A 59 -9.09 8.69 0.14
N PRO A 60 -9.62 9.35 -0.90
CA PRO A 60 -9.97 10.77 -0.84
C PRO A 60 -11.30 10.99 -0.09
N PRO A 61 -11.29 11.69 1.06
CA PRO A 61 -12.51 12.13 1.71
C PRO A 61 -13.10 13.34 0.96
N LEU A 62 -14.36 13.71 1.24
CA LEU A 62 -14.90 14.98 0.74
C LEU A 62 -14.18 16.20 1.37
N PRO A 63 -14.19 17.38 0.73
CA PRO A 63 -13.44 18.55 1.23
C PRO A 63 -13.79 19.01 2.65
N ASP A 64 -15.03 18.82 3.11
CA ASP A 64 -15.49 19.17 4.46
C ASP A 64 -14.91 18.24 5.56
N GLU A 65 -14.59 17.01 5.17
CA GLU A 65 -13.93 16.03 6.01
C GLU A 65 -12.44 16.32 6.20
N ILE A 66 -11.84 17.17 5.36
CA ILE A 66 -10.41 17.54 5.41
C ILE A 66 -10.16 18.62 6.47
N LEU A 67 -9.13 18.41 7.29
CA LEU A 67 -8.60 19.43 8.20
C LEU A 67 -7.33 20.04 7.62
N ALA A 68 -7.38 21.32 7.26
CA ALA A 68 -6.19 22.06 6.85
C ALA A 68 -5.20 22.19 8.03
N GLY A 69 -3.90 22.15 7.72
CA GLY A 69 -2.83 22.28 8.72
C GLY A 69 -2.49 20.99 9.48
N GLY A 70 -3.11 19.86 9.14
CA GLY A 70 -2.68 18.55 9.63
C GLY A 70 -1.40 18.04 8.93
N ILE A 71 -0.90 16.89 9.37
CA ILE A 71 0.29 16.24 8.83
C ILE A 71 -0.03 15.64 7.45
N GLY A 72 0.80 15.95 6.46
CA GLY A 72 0.68 15.35 5.12
C GLY A 72 1.14 13.89 5.10
N ARG A 73 0.50 13.05 4.29
CA ARG A 73 0.73 11.59 4.31
C ARG A 73 2.20 11.17 4.19
N ASN A 74 2.98 11.90 3.38
CA ASN A 74 4.39 11.60 3.13
C ASN A 74 5.26 11.72 4.39
N PHE A 75 4.87 12.56 5.35
CA PHE A 75 5.56 12.63 6.64
C PHE A 75 5.20 11.43 7.52
N VAL A 76 3.94 10.99 7.47
CA VAL A 76 3.47 9.82 8.24
C VAL A 76 4.10 8.54 7.72
N SER A 77 4.06 8.29 6.41
CA SER A 77 4.67 7.12 5.79
C SER A 77 6.20 7.14 5.92
N ARG A 78 6.82 8.33 5.97
CA ARG A 78 8.25 8.44 6.26
C ARG A 78 8.56 8.05 7.70
N ASP A 79 7.82 8.58 8.66
CA ASP A 79 7.99 8.28 10.08
C ASP A 79 7.73 6.79 10.37
N LEU A 80 6.75 6.19 9.70
CA LEU A 80 6.41 4.77 9.77
C LEU A 80 7.58 3.84 9.43
N LEU A 81 8.48 4.24 8.52
CA LEU A 81 9.66 3.45 8.16
C LEU A 81 10.66 3.31 9.32
N GLU A 82 10.56 4.17 10.34
CA GLU A 82 11.44 4.13 11.53
C GLU A 82 10.80 3.39 12.70
N SER A 83 9.67 2.70 12.47
CA SER A 83 8.99 1.90 13.49
C SER A 83 9.82 0.73 14.02
N THR A 84 9.69 0.44 15.32
CA THR A 84 10.43 -0.65 15.98
C THR A 84 9.71 -1.99 15.98
N ASP A 85 8.40 -1.96 15.90
CA ASP A 85 7.51 -3.11 15.95
C ASP A 85 6.11 -2.71 15.44
N LEU A 86 5.18 -3.67 15.42
CA LEU A 86 3.82 -3.46 14.91
C LEU A 86 3.04 -2.42 15.72
N GLU A 87 3.24 -2.36 17.04
CA GLU A 87 2.52 -1.45 17.93
C GLU A 87 3.03 -0.02 17.75
N ASP A 88 4.35 0.18 17.68
CA ASP A 88 4.95 1.47 17.35
C ASP A 88 4.50 1.95 15.96
N ALA A 89 4.54 1.06 14.96
CA ALA A 89 4.06 1.37 13.61
C ALA A 89 2.58 1.81 13.59
N PHE A 90 1.71 1.07 14.30
CA PHE A 90 0.30 1.41 14.44
C PHE A 90 0.12 2.78 15.11
N ASN A 91 0.84 3.03 16.21
CA ASN A 91 0.78 4.29 16.94
C ASN A 91 1.27 5.48 16.10
N ARG A 92 2.31 5.32 15.27
CA ARG A 92 2.78 6.37 14.35
C ARG A 92 1.72 6.75 13.32
N ILE A 93 1.00 5.76 12.79
CA ILE A 93 -0.12 6.00 11.86
C ILE A 93 -1.25 6.77 12.55
N LEU A 94 -1.64 6.36 13.76
CA LEU A 94 -2.81 6.91 14.44
C LEU A 94 -2.59 8.23 15.20
N SER A 95 -1.38 8.43 15.73
CA SER A 95 -1.02 9.66 16.46
C SER A 95 -0.79 10.84 15.53
N ALA A 96 -0.62 10.58 14.23
CA ALA A 96 -0.56 11.62 13.24
C ALA A 96 -1.91 12.33 13.16
N ASN A 97 -1.95 13.60 13.54
CA ASN A 97 -3.10 14.47 13.25
C ASN A 97 -3.10 14.79 11.74
N VAL A 98 -3.47 13.80 10.93
CA VAL A 98 -3.35 13.85 9.47
C VAL A 98 -4.28 14.88 8.86
N SER A 99 -3.80 15.55 7.80
CA SER A 99 -4.64 16.47 7.04
C SER A 99 -5.63 15.72 6.15
N VAL A 100 -5.18 14.67 5.46
CA VAL A 100 -5.99 13.81 4.59
C VAL A 100 -5.67 12.35 4.91
N GLY A 101 -6.71 11.56 5.08
CA GLY A 101 -6.64 10.14 5.42
C GLY A 101 -6.07 9.24 4.34
N HIS A 102 -5.55 8.07 4.72
CA HIS A 102 -4.99 7.04 3.83
C HIS A 102 -5.39 5.64 4.32
N ASN A 103 -5.31 4.65 3.42
CA ASN A 103 -5.35 3.25 3.78
C ASN A 103 -3.93 2.69 3.86
N TYR A 104 -3.64 1.88 4.88
CA TYR A 104 -2.37 1.21 5.08
C TYR A 104 -2.61 -0.29 5.23
N ASN A 105 -1.90 -1.10 4.45
CA ASN A 105 -1.73 -2.52 4.72
C ASN A 105 -0.42 -2.68 5.50
N LEU A 106 -0.48 -2.65 6.83
CA LEU A 106 0.67 -2.73 7.72
C LEU A 106 0.96 -4.20 8.07
N ALA A 107 2.16 -4.67 7.80
CA ALA A 107 2.58 -6.05 8.04
C ALA A 107 3.78 -6.11 9.00
N ASP A 108 3.71 -7.02 9.96
CA ASP A 108 4.87 -7.49 10.72
C ASP A 108 5.20 -8.91 10.27
N VAL A 109 6.32 -9.05 9.55
CA VAL A 109 6.73 -10.33 8.95
C VAL A 109 7.20 -11.34 10.01
N ARG A 110 7.59 -10.88 11.21
CA ARG A 110 8.08 -11.75 12.28
C ARG A 110 6.91 -12.34 13.07
N SER A 111 5.94 -11.52 13.45
CA SER A 111 4.72 -12.01 14.12
C SER A 111 3.67 -12.57 13.16
N ARG A 112 3.87 -12.38 11.85
CA ARG A 112 3.01 -12.84 10.76
C ARG A 112 1.61 -12.22 10.80
N ARG A 113 1.54 -10.93 11.10
CA ARG A 113 0.28 -10.17 11.24
C ARG A 113 0.18 -9.10 10.18
N ILE A 114 -1.03 -8.88 9.69
CA ILE A 114 -1.34 -7.81 8.73
C ILE A 114 -2.55 -7.04 9.26
N LEU A 115 -2.45 -5.72 9.32
CA LEU A 115 -3.51 -4.80 9.69
C LEU A 115 -3.86 -3.95 8.47
N ASN A 116 -5.13 -3.93 8.08
CA ASN A 116 -5.64 -2.90 7.18
C ASN A 116 -6.16 -1.74 8.03
N ILE A 117 -5.60 -0.54 7.85
CA ILE A 117 -5.88 0.64 8.67
C ILE A 117 -6.31 1.77 7.76
N GLU A 118 -7.46 2.36 8.03
CA GLU A 118 -7.92 3.59 7.40
C GLU A 118 -7.83 4.72 8.41
N THR A 119 -7.18 5.81 8.02
CA THR A 119 -7.14 7.05 8.81
C THR A 119 -7.92 8.14 8.11
N ALA A 120 -8.38 9.13 8.85
CA ALA A 120 -8.92 10.38 8.34
C ALA A 120 -8.58 11.52 9.32
N SER A 121 -8.77 12.76 8.86
CA SER A 121 -8.52 13.95 9.67
C SER A 121 -9.32 13.92 10.99
N ARG A 122 -8.86 14.70 11.96
CA ARG A 122 -9.45 14.80 13.32
C ARG A 122 -9.31 13.49 14.12
N ASN A 123 -8.17 12.81 13.99
CA ASN A 123 -7.81 11.57 14.71
C ASN A 123 -8.86 10.46 14.57
N ARG A 124 -9.46 10.32 13.39
CA ARG A 124 -10.44 9.28 13.10
C ARG A 124 -9.74 8.14 12.38
N TYR A 125 -10.06 6.92 12.77
CA TYR A 125 -9.49 5.74 12.16
C TYR A 125 -10.40 4.53 12.35
N ALA A 126 -10.25 3.55 11.47
CA ALA A 126 -10.76 2.21 11.63
C ALA A 126 -9.65 1.23 11.22
N PHE A 127 -9.65 0.04 11.80
CA PHE A 127 -8.73 -1.00 11.37
C PHE A 127 -9.37 -2.38 11.45
N GLN A 128 -8.84 -3.29 10.64
CA GLN A 128 -9.17 -4.70 10.65
C GLN A 128 -7.89 -5.51 10.56
N GLU A 129 -7.75 -6.53 11.39
CA GLU A 129 -6.69 -7.52 11.25
C GLU A 129 -7.07 -8.55 10.20
N ALA A 130 -6.14 -8.85 9.30
CA ALA A 130 -6.37 -9.82 8.24
C ALA A 130 -6.52 -11.23 8.84
N GLY A 131 -7.62 -11.89 8.46
CA GLY A 131 -7.89 -13.27 8.83
C GLY A 131 -7.46 -14.26 7.75
N PRO A 132 -7.99 -15.50 7.78
CA PRO A 132 -7.77 -16.48 6.71
C PRO A 132 -8.50 -16.14 5.42
N GLU A 133 -9.52 -15.26 5.48
CA GLU A 133 -10.27 -14.80 4.33
C GLU A 133 -9.46 -13.77 3.53
N GLN A 134 -9.54 -13.86 2.21
CA GLN A 134 -8.93 -12.86 1.34
C GLN A 134 -9.56 -11.49 1.57
N PHE A 135 -8.75 -10.46 1.39
CA PHE A 135 -9.18 -9.07 1.53
C PHE A 135 -8.58 -8.24 0.39
N PHE A 136 -9.38 -7.32 -0.15
CA PHE A 136 -8.98 -6.43 -1.23
C PHE A 136 -9.41 -5.01 -0.90
N HIS A 137 -8.51 -4.05 -1.10
CA HIS A 137 -8.72 -2.63 -0.83
C HIS A 137 -8.20 -1.80 -2.02
N ALA A 138 -8.98 -0.84 -2.48
CA ALA A 138 -8.60 0.08 -3.55
C ALA A 138 -8.57 1.54 -3.02
N ASN A 139 -9.21 2.48 -3.69
CA ASN A 139 -9.07 3.91 -3.39
C ASN A 139 -10.35 4.52 -2.81
N MET A 140 -11.07 3.74 -2.00
CA MET A 140 -12.25 4.19 -1.23
C MET A 140 -12.23 3.61 0.17
N TYR A 141 -12.72 4.36 1.15
CA TYR A 141 -12.91 3.89 2.52
C TYR A 141 -13.96 2.77 2.57
N ILE A 142 -13.62 1.69 3.27
CA ILE A 142 -14.45 0.49 3.47
C ILE A 142 -14.85 0.38 4.95
N HIS A 143 -13.91 0.60 5.86
CA HIS A 143 -14.10 0.35 7.30
C HIS A 143 -14.51 1.62 8.05
N LEU A 144 -13.84 2.73 7.78
CA LEU A 144 -14.06 4.02 8.40
C LEU A 144 -15.21 4.75 7.70
N GLN A 145 -16.25 5.08 8.46
CA GLN A 145 -17.42 5.78 7.95
C GLN A 145 -17.16 7.29 7.90
N ILE A 146 -16.86 7.80 6.70
CA ILE A 146 -16.69 9.23 6.41
C ILE A 146 -17.34 9.59 5.09
N GLN A 147 -17.65 10.87 4.89
CA GLN A 147 -18.03 11.33 3.57
C GLN A 147 -16.82 11.30 2.63
N GLN A 148 -16.96 10.60 1.51
CA GLN A 148 -15.84 10.34 0.60
C GLN A 148 -16.24 10.57 -0.85
N GLU A 149 -15.23 10.87 -1.68
CA GLU A 149 -15.43 10.97 -3.11
C GLU A 149 -15.84 9.61 -3.69
N GLN A 150 -16.78 9.62 -4.63
CA GLN A 150 -17.13 8.41 -5.36
C GLN A 150 -16.13 8.20 -6.48
N ASN A 151 -15.45 7.05 -6.48
CA ASN A 151 -14.43 6.71 -7.47
C ASN A 151 -14.85 5.46 -8.24
N GLU A 152 -15.27 5.64 -9.50
CA GLU A 152 -15.79 4.55 -10.32
C GLU A 152 -14.73 3.45 -10.57
N SER A 153 -13.47 3.83 -10.78
CA SER A 153 -12.36 2.87 -10.90
C SER A 153 -12.24 1.98 -9.67
N SER A 154 -12.25 2.59 -8.47
CA SER A 154 -12.18 1.86 -7.22
C SER A 154 -13.35 0.90 -7.06
N ILE A 155 -14.58 1.33 -7.38
CA ILE A 155 -15.79 0.50 -7.27
C ILE A 155 -15.70 -0.71 -8.21
N ARG A 156 -15.30 -0.50 -9.46
CA ARG A 156 -15.20 -1.57 -10.46
C ARG A 156 -14.09 -2.57 -10.12
N ARG A 157 -12.92 -2.09 -9.70
CA ARG A 157 -11.82 -2.96 -9.22
C ARG A 157 -12.21 -3.78 -8.01
N GLN A 158 -12.95 -3.20 -7.05
CA GLN A 158 -13.47 -3.93 -5.88
C GLN A 158 -14.44 -5.03 -6.27
N ARG A 159 -15.39 -4.70 -7.16
CA ARG A 159 -16.35 -5.67 -7.68
C ARG A 159 -15.65 -6.80 -8.43
N ARG A 160 -14.64 -6.46 -9.23
CA ARG A 160 -13.85 -7.44 -9.98
C ARG A 160 -13.08 -8.37 -9.06
N ALA A 161 -12.34 -7.83 -8.10
CA ALA A 161 -11.59 -8.64 -7.14
C ALA A 161 -12.50 -9.54 -6.29
N ALA A 162 -13.71 -9.09 -5.95
CA ALA A 162 -14.69 -9.89 -5.20
C ALA A 162 -15.24 -11.11 -5.98
N GLN A 163 -15.07 -11.15 -7.30
CA GLN A 163 -15.45 -12.29 -8.14
C GLN A 163 -14.34 -13.35 -8.25
N LEU A 164 -13.13 -13.03 -7.78
CA LEU A 164 -11.95 -13.85 -7.90
C LEU A 164 -11.58 -14.41 -6.52
N SER A 165 -11.00 -15.61 -6.48
CA SER A 165 -10.52 -16.25 -5.26
C SER A 165 -8.99 -16.38 -5.27
N VAL A 166 -8.37 -16.19 -4.12
CA VAL A 166 -6.92 -16.30 -3.90
C VAL A 166 -6.65 -17.41 -2.91
N GLU A 167 -6.01 -18.48 -3.37
CA GLU A 167 -5.48 -19.54 -2.50
C GLU A 167 -3.94 -19.57 -2.56
N THR A 168 -3.35 -18.99 -3.61
CA THR A 168 -1.92 -19.03 -3.90
C THR A 168 -1.33 -17.65 -4.23
N LYS A 169 0.00 -17.52 -4.11
CA LYS A 169 0.74 -16.30 -4.51
C LYS A 169 0.52 -15.97 -5.98
N THR A 170 0.51 -16.99 -6.84
CA THR A 170 0.29 -16.84 -8.29
C THR A 170 -1.10 -16.30 -8.60
N GLU A 171 -2.13 -16.74 -7.88
CA GLU A 171 -3.49 -16.21 -8.04
C GLU A 171 -3.59 -14.77 -7.56
N ALA A 172 -2.96 -14.41 -6.45
CA ALA A 172 -2.90 -13.01 -5.98
C ALA A 172 -2.27 -12.10 -7.05
N LEU A 173 -1.16 -12.53 -7.64
CA LEU A 173 -0.50 -11.83 -8.75
C LEU A 173 -1.36 -11.81 -10.02
N SER A 174 -2.14 -12.87 -10.27
CA SER A 174 -3.08 -12.90 -11.39
C SER A 174 -4.21 -11.89 -11.23
N ILE A 175 -4.74 -11.70 -10.01
CA ILE A 175 -5.72 -10.65 -9.73
C ILE A 175 -5.10 -9.27 -9.97
N LEU A 176 -3.89 -9.04 -9.46
CA LEU A 176 -3.21 -7.75 -9.66
C LEU A 176 -2.82 -7.50 -11.12
N GLY A 177 -2.68 -8.55 -11.93
CA GLY A 177 -2.48 -8.45 -13.37
C GLY A 177 -3.78 -8.47 -14.19
N ASP A 178 -4.95 -8.34 -13.56
CA ASP A 178 -6.24 -8.42 -14.23
C ASP A 178 -6.52 -7.20 -15.11
N CYS A 179 -6.81 -7.46 -16.38
CA CYS A 179 -7.08 -6.45 -17.41
C CYS A 179 -8.49 -6.62 -18.01
N GLU A 180 -9.43 -7.25 -17.30
CA GLU A 180 -10.73 -7.62 -17.90
C GLU A 180 -11.66 -6.41 -18.09
N ASP A 181 -11.64 -5.43 -17.17
CA ASP A 181 -12.38 -4.18 -17.36
C ASP A 181 -11.63 -3.31 -18.39
N GLU A 182 -12.32 -2.89 -19.45
CA GLU A 182 -11.73 -2.13 -20.55
C GLU A 182 -11.34 -0.70 -20.15
N GLU A 183 -12.01 -0.14 -19.14
CA GLU A 183 -11.84 1.26 -18.73
C GLU A 183 -11.07 1.39 -17.42
N TYR A 184 -11.37 0.51 -16.45
CA TYR A 184 -10.78 0.52 -15.12
C TYR A 184 -10.31 -0.88 -14.68
N PRO A 185 -9.35 -1.49 -15.40
CA PRO A 185 -8.76 -2.76 -15.01
C PRO A 185 -8.05 -2.66 -13.64
N ILE A 186 -7.79 -3.79 -12.99
CA ILE A 186 -6.96 -3.81 -11.78
C ILE A 186 -5.50 -3.48 -12.13
N TYR A 187 -5.02 -3.97 -13.27
CA TYR A 187 -3.72 -3.60 -13.84
C TYR A 187 -3.90 -2.46 -14.85
N MET A 188 -3.59 -1.24 -14.42
CA MET A 188 -3.80 -0.02 -15.19
C MET A 188 -2.77 0.12 -16.32
N GLN A 189 -3.24 0.42 -17.53
CA GLN A 189 -2.42 0.49 -18.76
C GLN A 189 -2.53 1.84 -19.50
N GLY A 190 -3.10 2.85 -18.88
CA GLY A 190 -3.29 4.18 -19.46
C GLY A 190 -4.65 4.43 -20.11
N PRO A 191 -4.83 5.59 -20.76
CA PRO A 191 -3.79 6.56 -21.09
C PRO A 191 -3.37 7.50 -19.95
N THR A 192 -4.18 7.61 -18.88
CA THR A 192 -3.91 8.58 -17.80
C THR A 192 -3.20 7.96 -16.60
N LEU A 193 -3.71 6.81 -16.13
CA LEU A 193 -3.17 6.08 -14.98
C LEU A 193 -2.53 4.78 -15.45
N TYR A 194 -1.35 4.48 -14.91
CA TYR A 194 -0.58 3.28 -15.20
C TYR A 194 -0.18 2.60 -13.88
N THR A 195 -0.23 1.26 -13.86
CA THR A 195 0.43 0.49 -12.81
C THR A 195 1.94 0.60 -13.03
N LEU A 196 2.60 1.37 -12.17
CA LEU A 196 4.03 1.66 -12.24
C LEU A 196 4.86 0.45 -11.79
N CYS A 197 4.37 -0.27 -10.78
CA CYS A 197 4.94 -1.54 -10.35
C CYS A 197 3.93 -2.35 -9.52
N THR A 198 4.13 -3.66 -9.50
CA THR A 198 3.47 -4.57 -8.55
C THR A 198 4.46 -5.05 -7.52
N VAL A 199 4.03 -5.14 -6.26
CA VAL A 199 4.82 -5.72 -5.17
C VAL A 199 4.08 -6.81 -4.42
N LEU A 200 4.83 -7.74 -3.85
CA LEU A 200 4.33 -8.81 -2.98
C LEU A 200 5.22 -8.89 -1.73
N ILE A 201 4.62 -8.65 -0.58
CA ILE A 201 5.20 -8.87 0.75
C ILE A 201 4.84 -10.29 1.16
N ASP A 202 5.86 -11.10 1.39
CA ASP A 202 5.76 -12.49 1.79
C ASP A 202 6.17 -12.66 3.24
N LEU A 203 5.22 -12.96 4.12
CA LEU A 203 5.48 -13.10 5.57
C LEU A 203 5.98 -14.51 5.91
N ASP A 204 5.86 -15.48 5.00
CA ASP A 204 6.44 -16.82 5.15
C ASP A 204 7.95 -16.76 4.86
N GLU A 205 8.31 -16.12 3.74
CA GLU A 205 9.71 -15.99 3.28
C GLU A 205 10.42 -14.74 3.83
N GLN A 206 9.68 -13.82 4.46
CA GLN A 206 10.16 -12.52 4.95
C GLN A 206 10.82 -11.68 3.84
N THR A 207 10.17 -11.63 2.68
CA THR A 207 10.68 -10.90 1.50
C THR A 207 9.67 -9.90 0.96
N LEU A 208 10.17 -8.88 0.27
CA LEU A 208 9.40 -8.04 -0.64
C LEU A 208 9.89 -8.31 -2.06
N SER A 209 8.99 -8.78 -2.92
CA SER A 209 9.24 -8.98 -4.35
C SER A 209 8.64 -7.84 -5.17
N ILE A 210 9.33 -7.40 -6.21
CA ILE A 210 8.88 -6.38 -7.16
C ILE A 210 8.88 -7.00 -8.55
N PHE A 211 7.78 -6.85 -9.29
CA PHE A 211 7.56 -7.53 -10.56
C PHE A 211 7.82 -6.64 -11.77
N GLU A 212 8.30 -7.26 -12.84
CA GLU A 212 8.52 -6.61 -14.13
C GLU A 212 7.23 -6.61 -14.96
N GLY A 213 6.68 -5.42 -15.20
CA GLY A 213 5.45 -5.27 -15.96
C GLY A 213 4.29 -6.03 -15.31
N ASN A 214 3.45 -6.67 -16.14
CA ASN A 214 2.25 -7.33 -15.63
C ASN A 214 2.61 -8.57 -14.79
N PRO A 215 2.21 -8.63 -13.50
CA PRO A 215 2.61 -9.66 -12.55
C PRO A 215 2.12 -11.07 -12.93
N LYS A 216 1.16 -11.23 -13.84
CA LYS A 216 0.75 -12.53 -14.41
C LYS A 216 1.89 -13.29 -15.07
N ARG A 217 2.92 -12.59 -15.55
CA ARG A 217 4.10 -13.22 -16.17
C ARG A 217 5.01 -13.89 -15.14
N GLY A 218 4.90 -13.51 -13.86
CA GLY A 218 5.73 -14.06 -12.78
C GLY A 218 7.20 -13.63 -12.83
N GLU A 219 7.54 -12.63 -13.64
CA GLU A 219 8.91 -12.12 -13.78
C GLU A 219 9.20 -11.12 -12.66
N THR A 220 10.20 -11.42 -11.82
CA THR A 220 10.60 -10.56 -10.70
C THR A 220 11.80 -9.71 -11.09
N CYS A 221 11.72 -8.39 -10.87
CA CYS A 221 12.88 -7.49 -10.97
C CYS A 221 13.79 -7.62 -9.75
N TYR A 222 13.18 -7.65 -8.57
CA TYR A 222 13.89 -7.67 -7.28
C TYR A 222 13.18 -8.58 -6.29
N VAL A 223 13.96 -9.27 -5.47
CA VAL A 223 13.50 -9.97 -4.27
C VAL A 223 14.39 -9.51 -3.12
N LEU A 224 13.80 -8.78 -2.17
CA LEU A 224 14.52 -8.10 -1.10
C LEU A 224 14.17 -8.75 0.25
N PRO A 225 15.14 -9.17 1.07
CA PRO A 225 14.86 -9.63 2.42
C PRO A 225 14.43 -8.44 3.30
N ILE A 226 13.43 -8.68 4.17
CA ILE A 226 12.89 -7.68 5.10
C ILE A 226 13.67 -7.66 6.44
N SER A 227 14.78 -8.40 6.54
CA SER A 227 15.69 -8.42 7.70
C SER A 227 17.15 -8.59 7.30
#